data_AF-A0A439D865-F1
#
_entry.id   AF-A0A439D865-F1
#
_cell.length_a   1.000
_cell.length_b   1.000
_cell.length_c   1.000
_cell.angle_alpha   90.00
_cell.angle_beta   90.00
_cell.angle_gamma   90.00
#
_symmetry.space_group_name_H-M   'P 1'
#
loop_
_entity.id
_entity.type
_entity.pdbx_description
1 polymer ?
#
loop_
_entity_poly.entity_id
_entity_poly.type
_entity_poly.pdbx_seq_one_letter_code
_entity_poly.pdbx_strand_id
1 'polypeptide(L)' 'MSALSAIQYTLVKKAEVSKAPVTASTGGTSIGNVNAGQMGSGLPQLPPITMGERVAAGFATTAILFSVLGGSFFVMKE' A
#
# COMPACT_ATOMS: atom_id res chain seq x y z
N MET A 1 -8.42 -16.74 -0.66
CA MET A 1 -7.98 -16.61 -2.06
C MET A 1 -7.41 -17.91 -2.64
N SER A 2 -6.61 -18.67 -1.89
CA SER A 2 -5.91 -19.87 -2.44
C SER A 2 -6.83 -21.05 -2.79
N ALA A 3 -7.84 -21.36 -1.96
CA ALA A 3 -8.75 -22.48 -2.22
C ALA A 3 -9.58 -22.29 -3.51
N LEU A 4 -10.03 -21.05 -3.78
CA LEU A 4 -10.78 -20.71 -4.98
C LEU A 4 -9.93 -20.91 -6.26
N SER A 5 -8.68 -20.45 -6.23
CA SER A 5 -7.74 -20.62 -7.35
C SER A 5 -7.48 -22.10 -7.67
N ALA A 6 -7.30 -22.93 -6.64
CA ALA A 6 -7.09 -24.37 -6.81
C ALA A 6 -8.27 -25.06 -7.51
N ILE A 7 -9.51 -24.71 -7.14
CA ILE A 7 -10.72 -25.28 -7.78
C ILE A 7 -10.85 -24.80 -9.23
N GLN A 8 -10.61 -23.51 -9.51
CA GLN A 8 -10.66 -22.98 -10.88
C GLN A 8 -9.66 -23.67 -11.82
N TYR A 9 -8.47 -24.00 -11.31
CA TYR A 9 -7.44 -24.68 -12.11
C TYR A 9 -7.84 -26.12 -12.49
N THR A 10 -8.75 -26.76 -11.75
CA THR A 10 -9.29 -28.08 -12.14
C THR A 10 -10.16 -28.04 -13.39
N LEU A 11 -10.71 -26.87 -13.73
CA LEU A 11 -11.58 -26.67 -14.89
C LEU A 11 -10.79 -26.47 -16.19
N VAL A 12 -9.49 -26.20 -16.10
CA VAL A 12 -8.63 -26.01 -17.28
C VAL A 12 -8.38 -27.37 -17.93
N LYS A 13 -8.89 -27.55 -19.16
CA LYS A 13 -8.69 -28.80 -19.91
C LYS A 13 -7.23 -28.92 -20.34
N LYS A 14 -6.65 -30.13 -20.28
CA LYS A 14 -5.26 -30.37 -20.74
C LYS A 14 -4.99 -29.86 -22.17
N ALA A 15 -5.97 -29.94 -23.07
CA ALA A 15 -5.86 -29.41 -24.43
C ALA A 15 -5.78 -27.87 -24.49
N GLU A 16 -6.31 -27.18 -23.48
CA GLU A 16 -6.25 -25.72 -23.34
C GLU A 16 -5.00 -25.27 -22.56
N VAL A 17 -4.42 -26.13 -21.72
CA VAL A 17 -3.07 -25.90 -21.15
C VAL A 17 -2.01 -25.79 -22.26
N SER A 18 -2.20 -26.52 -23.37
CA SER A 18 -1.33 -26.43 -24.55
C SER A 18 -1.52 -25.14 -25.37
N LYS A 19 -2.61 -24.39 -25.14
CA LYS A 19 -2.80 -23.07 -25.77
C LYS A 19 -1.99 -22.05 -24.96
N ALA A 20 -0.95 -21.53 -25.59
CA ALA A 20 -0.15 -20.47 -25.01
C ALA A 20 -1.01 -19.22 -24.71
N PRO A 21 -0.65 -18.41 -23.69
CA PRO A 21 -1.30 -17.13 -23.44
C PRO A 21 -1.38 -16.26 -24.71
N VAL A 22 -2.51 -15.61 -24.91
CA VAL A 22 -2.73 -14.76 -26.09
C VAL A 22 -1.83 -13.52 -26.02
N THR A 23 -1.36 -13.11 -27.18
CA THR A 23 -0.54 -11.92 -27.39
C THR A 23 -1.37 -10.87 -28.11
N ALA A 24 -0.77 -9.70 -28.38
CA ALA A 24 -1.39 -8.66 -29.20
C ALA A 24 -1.81 -9.16 -30.60
N SER A 25 -1.11 -10.17 -31.16
CA SER A 25 -1.40 -10.72 -32.48
C SER A 25 -2.17 -12.04 -32.47
N THR A 26 -2.28 -12.73 -31.33
CA THR A 26 -2.88 -14.06 -31.23
C THR A 26 -4.24 -14.08 -30.51
N GLY A 27 -4.98 -12.98 -30.57
CA GLY A 27 -6.37 -12.90 -30.09
C GLY A 27 -6.58 -12.20 -28.75
N GLY A 28 -5.59 -11.46 -28.24
CA GLY A 28 -5.80 -10.54 -27.12
C GLY A 28 -6.68 -9.36 -27.56
N THR A 29 -7.79 -9.13 -26.86
CA THR A 29 -8.71 -8.01 -27.15
C THR A 29 -8.40 -6.75 -26.34
N SER A 30 -7.50 -6.84 -25.36
CA SER A 30 -7.06 -5.71 -24.55
C SER A 30 -6.18 -4.76 -25.36
N ILE A 31 -6.45 -3.46 -25.26
CA ILE A 31 -5.68 -2.41 -25.93
C ILE A 31 -4.76 -1.73 -24.92
N GLY A 32 -3.47 -1.67 -25.24
CA GLY A 32 -2.49 -0.97 -24.41
C GLY A 32 -2.64 0.54 -24.47
N ASN A 33 -2.16 1.23 -23.44
CA ASN A 33 -2.06 2.69 -23.41
C ASN A 33 -0.57 3.07 -23.37
N VAL A 34 -0.09 3.79 -24.38
CA VAL A 34 1.30 4.24 -24.50
C VAL A 34 1.71 5.21 -23.38
N ASN A 35 0.74 5.89 -22.77
CA ASN A 35 0.91 6.79 -21.64
C ASN A 35 0.54 6.12 -20.30
N ALA A 36 0.36 4.78 -20.27
CA ALA A 36 0.13 4.07 -19.00
C ALA A 36 1.29 4.31 -18.03
N GLY A 37 0.99 4.79 -16.83
CA GLY A 37 2.02 5.16 -15.83
C GLY A 37 2.65 6.54 -16.03
N GLN A 38 2.35 7.25 -17.12
CA GLN A 38 2.80 8.64 -17.35
C GLN A 38 1.84 9.70 -16.79
N MET A 39 0.77 9.31 -16.09
CA MET A 39 -0.04 10.30 -15.38
C MET A 39 0.85 11.01 -14.35
N GLY A 40 1.19 12.26 -14.64
CA GLY A 40 1.84 13.16 -13.70
C GLY A 40 1.07 13.13 -12.39
N SER A 41 1.78 12.81 -11.30
CA SER A 41 1.25 12.66 -9.94
C SER A 41 0.14 11.61 -9.77
N GLY A 42 0.33 10.39 -10.27
CA GLY A 42 -0.39 9.23 -9.72
C GLY A 42 -0.08 8.99 -8.22
N LEU A 43 1.04 9.55 -7.74
CA LEU A 43 1.36 9.66 -6.33
C LEU A 43 0.89 11.03 -5.82
N PRO A 44 0.10 11.08 -4.73
CA PRO A 44 -0.23 12.34 -4.10
C PRO A 44 1.07 13.02 -3.69
N GLN A 45 1.31 14.23 -4.18
CA GLN A 45 2.45 15.03 -3.77
C GLN A 45 2.23 15.43 -2.31
N LEU A 46 2.97 14.78 -1.41
CA LEU A 46 2.92 15.12 0.02
C LEU A 46 3.41 16.57 0.19
N PRO A 47 2.66 17.42 0.90
CA PRO A 47 3.11 18.77 1.17
C PRO A 47 4.43 18.73 1.97
N PRO A 48 5.36 19.66 1.71
CA PRO A 48 6.60 19.71 2.46
C PRO A 48 6.31 20.01 3.94
N ILE A 49 6.98 19.28 4.84
CA ILE A 49 6.86 19.52 6.28
C ILE A 49 7.41 20.90 6.61
N THR A 50 6.55 21.76 7.14
CA THR A 50 6.87 23.11 7.57
C THR A 50 7.60 23.12 8.92
N MET A 51 8.28 24.23 9.23
CA MET A 51 8.92 24.39 10.55
C MET A 51 7.89 24.36 11.70
N GLY A 52 6.67 24.84 11.47
CA GLY A 52 5.59 24.80 12.47
C GLY A 52 5.21 23.37 12.87
N GLU A 53 5.09 22.47 11.90
CA GLU A 53 4.76 21.05 12.14
C GLU A 53 5.88 20.33 12.91
N ARG A 54 7.15 20.67 12.64
CA ARG A 54 8.29 20.12 13.38
C ARG A 54 8.29 20.55 14.85
N VAL A 55 7.97 21.82 15.10
CA VAL A 55 7.84 22.36 16.46
C VAL A 55 6.68 21.69 17.19
N ALA A 56 5.52 21.58 16.54
CA ALA A 56 4.35 20.90 17.11
C ALA A 56 4.64 19.43 17.45
N ALA A 57 5.33 18.70 16.59
CA ALA A 57 5.75 17.32 16.84
C ALA A 57 6.70 17.22 18.05
N GLY A 58 7.61 18.18 18.23
CA GLY A 58 8.49 18.24 19.40
C GLY A 58 7.74 18.48 20.71
N PHE A 59 6.79 19.41 20.71
CA PHE A 59 5.93 19.66 21.89
C PHE A 59 5.03 18.47 22.21
N ALA A 60 4.42 17.84 21.21
CA ALA A 60 3.61 16.64 21.42
C ALA A 60 4.43 15.51 22.05
N THR A 61 5.64 15.27 21.54
CA THR A 61 6.54 14.22 22.05
C THR A 61 6.95 14.48 23.51
N THR A 62 7.33 15.72 23.83
CA THR A 62 7.74 16.07 25.20
C THR A 62 6.57 16.06 26.18
N ALA A 63 5.38 16.53 25.76
CA ALA A 63 4.17 16.47 26.57
C ALA A 63 3.78 15.03 26.93
N ILE A 64 3.85 14.10 25.97
CA ILE A 64 3.60 12.68 26.21
C ILE A 64 4.68 12.11 27.14
N LEU A 65 5.96 12.42 26.92
CA LEU A 65 7.05 11.95 27.76
C LEU A 65 6.89 12.41 29.22
N PHE A 66 6.57 13.70 29.44
CA PHE A 66 6.33 14.22 30.78
C PHE A 66 5.06 13.68 31.42
N SER A 67 4.01 13.41 30.64
CA SER A 67 2.78 12.76 31.13
C SER A 67 3.08 11.35 31.64
N VAL A 68 3.88 10.56 30.89
CA VAL A 68 4.28 9.22 31.32
C VAL A 68 5.17 9.29 32.55
N LEU A 69 6.20 10.11 32.56
CA LEU A 69 7.11 10.24 33.71
C LEU A 69 6.37 10.74 34.95
N GLY A 70 5.52 11.76 34.82
CA GLY A 70 4.72 12.31 35.91
C GLY A 70 3.71 11.30 36.43
N GLY A 71 3.03 10.57 35.54
CA GLY A 71 2.11 9.48 35.91
C GLY A 71 2.82 8.34 36.62
N SER A 72 3.99 7.90 36.12
CA SER A 72 4.79 6.87 36.77
C SER A 72 5.32 7.31 38.14
N PHE A 73 5.78 8.56 38.27
CA PHE A 73 6.20 9.11 39.56
C PHE A 73 5.04 9.24 40.53
N PHE A 74 3.86 9.66 40.06
CA PHE A 74 2.66 9.78 40.89
C PHE A 74 2.19 8.42 41.40
N VAL A 75 2.23 7.37 40.56
CA VAL A 75 1.85 6.01 40.95
C VAL A 75 2.88 5.37 41.88
N MET A 76 4.18 5.63 41.67
CA MET A 76 5.25 5.08 42.51
C MET A 76 5.44 5.83 43.84
N LYS A 77 4.96 7.07 43.92
CA LYS A 77 4.89 7.84 45.15
C LYS A 77 3.63 7.42 45.93
N GLU A 78 3.76 6.37 46.75
CA GLU A 78 3.03 6.30 48.02
C GLU A 78 3.44 7.46 48.94
#